data_AF-Q73P21-F1
#
_entry.id   AF-Q73P21-F1
#
_cell.length_a   1.000
_cell.length_b   1.000
_cell.length_c   1.000
_cell.angle_alpha   90.00
_cell.angle_beta   90.00
_cell.angle_gamma   90.00
#
_symmetry.space_group_name_H-M   'P 1'
#
loop_
_entity.id
_entity.type
_entity.pdbx_description
1 polymer ?
#
loop_
_entity_poly.entity_id
_entity_poly.type
_entity_poly.pdbx_seq_one_letter_code
_entity_poly.pdbx_strand_id
1 'polypeptide(L)'
;MEENSFRDIDALTSVTLPDGLKDIDRYVFYGCPNLVTLNLPSSLKYIGGISIRGLKVSSMVVPENIKVLNWYVLSNCPELTSVELPSTLTIMDFYVLSSDPKLKTVTCKAANPPAITAGQHVFENTPIASARLRVPAGSKALYQAAEGWKDFGTIVEF
;
A
#
# COMPACT_ATOMS: atom_id res chain seq x y z
N MET A 1 15.45 2.78 9.57
CA MET A 1 14.77 3.03 10.85
C MET A 1 14.55 1.69 11.50
N GLU A 2 14.95 1.56 12.76
CA GLU A 2 14.96 0.29 13.47
C GLU A 2 13.55 -0.17 13.84
N GLU A 3 13.39 -1.47 14.03
CA GLU A 3 12.13 -2.10 14.43
C GLU A 3 11.51 -1.39 15.65
N ASN A 4 10.19 -1.21 15.64
CA ASN A 4 9.41 -0.60 16.73
C ASN A 4 9.77 0.86 17.10
N SER A 5 10.61 1.58 16.34
CA SER A 5 11.07 2.95 16.69
C SER A 5 9.96 3.95 17.06
N PHE A 6 8.79 3.84 16.42
CA PHE A 6 7.63 4.70 16.68
C PHE A 6 6.38 3.89 17.07
N ARG A 7 6.55 2.67 17.56
CA ARG A 7 5.41 1.79 17.82
C ARG A 7 4.57 2.28 19.01
N ASP A 8 3.25 2.15 18.88
CA ASP A 8 2.26 2.43 19.92
C ASP A 8 2.34 3.87 20.47
N ILE A 9 2.75 4.84 19.64
CA ILE A 9 2.81 6.27 20.02
C ILE A 9 1.50 6.97 19.64
N ASP A 10 0.56 7.01 20.60
CA ASP A 10 -0.73 7.69 20.45
C ASP A 10 -0.59 9.18 20.11
N ALA A 11 0.43 9.85 20.64
CA ALA A 11 0.63 11.29 20.41
C ALA A 11 1.25 11.64 19.04
N LEU A 12 1.69 10.64 18.26
CA LEU A 12 2.36 10.87 16.99
C LEU A 12 1.35 11.31 15.93
N THR A 13 1.38 12.59 15.56
CA THR A 13 0.47 13.17 14.55
C THR A 13 1.14 13.40 13.19
N SER A 14 2.46 13.58 13.20
CA SER A 14 3.29 13.75 12.02
C SER A 14 4.71 13.22 12.27
N VAL A 15 5.38 12.83 11.19
CA VAL A 15 6.79 12.45 11.20
C VAL A 15 7.45 12.92 9.90
N THR A 16 8.64 13.48 10.02
CA THR A 16 9.48 13.81 8.86
C THR A 16 10.54 12.73 8.71
N LEU A 17 10.48 11.98 7.61
CA LEU A 17 11.47 10.97 7.29
C LEU A 17 12.68 11.61 6.58
N PRO A 18 13.92 11.20 6.87
CA PRO A 18 15.08 11.77 6.20
C PRO A 18 15.16 11.29 4.74
N ASP A 19 15.54 12.19 3.83
CA ASP A 19 15.59 11.91 2.37
C ASP A 19 16.45 10.68 2.02
N GLY A 20 17.51 10.42 2.79
CA GLY A 20 18.42 9.30 2.61
C GLY A 20 17.94 7.96 3.17
N LEU A 21 16.77 7.91 3.82
CA LEU A 21 16.26 6.71 4.46
C LEU A 21 16.07 5.58 3.46
N LYS A 22 16.73 4.43 3.71
CA LYS A 22 16.66 3.26 2.84
C LYS A 22 15.61 2.25 3.29
N ASP A 23 15.42 2.09 4.59
CA ASP A 23 14.62 1.01 5.13
C ASP A 23 13.74 1.50 6.28
N ILE A 24 12.46 1.14 6.24
CA ILE A 24 11.55 1.16 7.39
C ILE A 24 11.38 -0.29 7.80
N ASP A 25 11.83 -0.66 9.00
CA ASP A 25 11.70 -2.03 9.48
C ASP A 25 10.27 -2.36 9.93
N ARG A 26 10.05 -3.57 10.41
CA ARG A 26 8.74 -4.05 10.85
C ARG A 26 8.21 -3.23 12.03
N TYR A 27 6.89 -3.08 12.06
CA TYR A 27 6.15 -2.43 13.16
C TYR A 27 6.50 -0.97 13.46
N VAL A 28 7.31 -0.27 12.65
CA VAL A 28 7.85 1.06 13.01
C VAL A 28 6.75 2.05 13.42
N PHE A 29 5.66 2.18 12.68
CA PHE A 29 4.52 3.06 13.00
C PHE A 29 3.25 2.28 13.40
N TYR A 30 3.40 1.00 13.75
CA TYR A 30 2.26 0.21 14.21
C TYR A 30 1.69 0.81 15.49
N GLY A 31 0.36 0.93 15.58
CA GLY A 31 -0.28 1.51 16.76
C GLY A 31 -0.11 3.03 16.89
N CYS A 32 0.10 3.75 15.79
CA CYS A 32 0.07 5.23 15.75
C CYS A 32 -1.27 5.76 15.20
N PRO A 33 -2.37 5.70 15.97
CA PRO A 33 -3.71 5.97 15.45
C PRO A 33 -3.97 7.43 15.09
N ASN A 34 -3.09 8.35 15.49
CA ASN A 34 -3.24 9.78 15.21
C ASN A 34 -2.28 10.29 14.11
N LEU A 35 -1.47 9.41 13.53
CA LEU A 35 -0.59 9.75 12.41
C LEU A 35 -1.43 9.81 11.14
N VAL A 36 -1.76 11.03 10.73
CA VAL A 36 -2.64 11.33 9.58
C VAL A 36 -1.86 11.68 8.32
N THR A 37 -0.55 11.90 8.43
CA THR A 37 0.34 12.20 7.31
C THR A 37 1.64 11.40 7.42
N LEU A 38 2.03 10.74 6.34
CA LEU A 38 3.30 10.03 6.24
C LEU A 38 3.82 10.11 4.81
N ASN A 39 4.92 10.84 4.61
CA ASN A 39 5.57 10.96 3.32
C ASN A 39 6.75 9.98 3.26
N LEU A 40 6.65 8.96 2.42
CA LEU A 40 7.72 7.99 2.20
C LEU A 40 8.79 8.59 1.28
N PRO A 41 10.08 8.63 1.68
CA PRO A 41 11.12 9.25 0.87
C PRO A 41 11.39 8.43 -0.39
N SER A 42 11.73 9.11 -1.49
CA SER A 42 11.99 8.47 -2.79
C SER A 42 13.14 7.47 -2.74
N SER A 43 14.05 7.61 -1.78
CA SER A 43 15.23 6.77 -1.65
C SER A 43 15.00 5.45 -0.89
N LEU A 44 13.76 5.24 -0.40
CA LEU A 44 13.32 4.07 0.34
C LEU A 44 13.26 2.83 -0.55
N LYS A 45 13.89 1.74 -0.08
CA LYS A 45 14.02 0.45 -0.77
C LYS A 45 13.22 -0.67 -0.09
N TYR A 46 12.94 -0.53 1.20
CA TYR A 46 12.26 -1.55 1.98
C TYR A 46 11.24 -0.96 2.95
N ILE A 47 10.08 -1.62 3.06
CA ILE A 47 9.03 -1.34 4.04
C ILE A 47 8.66 -2.67 4.70
N GLY A 48 8.97 -2.81 5.98
CA GLY A 48 8.70 -4.01 6.76
C GLY A 48 7.21 -4.28 6.93
N GLY A 49 6.87 -5.55 7.15
CA GLY A 49 5.49 -5.95 7.43
C GLY A 49 4.93 -5.26 8.67
N ILE A 50 3.63 -4.96 8.64
CA ILE A 50 2.89 -4.21 9.67
C ILE A 50 3.40 -2.78 9.95
N SER A 51 4.49 -2.33 9.32
CA SER A 51 5.16 -1.07 9.70
C SER A 51 4.29 0.18 9.60
N ILE A 52 3.31 0.23 8.70
CA ILE A 52 2.37 1.35 8.55
C ILE A 52 0.90 0.88 8.57
N ARG A 53 0.64 -0.23 9.28
CA ARG A 53 -0.70 -0.78 9.50
C ARG A 53 -1.50 0.13 10.44
N GLY A 54 -2.77 0.36 10.12
CA GLY A 54 -3.69 1.04 11.03
C GLY A 54 -3.60 2.57 11.03
N LEU A 55 -2.79 3.16 10.15
CA LEU A 55 -2.65 4.62 10.09
C LEU A 55 -3.94 5.28 9.57
N LYS A 56 -4.20 6.51 10.01
CA LYS A 56 -5.35 7.31 9.55
C LYS A 56 -5.00 8.23 8.38
N VAL A 57 -4.06 7.80 7.54
CA VAL A 57 -3.70 8.51 6.31
C VAL A 57 -4.86 8.45 5.31
N SER A 58 -5.14 9.55 4.62
CA SER A 58 -6.19 9.61 3.60
C SER A 58 -5.74 9.07 2.24
N SER A 59 -4.43 9.16 1.98
CA SER A 59 -3.77 8.62 0.80
C SER A 59 -2.36 8.13 1.11
N MET A 60 -1.84 7.24 0.26
CA MET A 60 -0.46 6.76 0.33
C MET A 60 0.18 6.70 -1.06
N VAL A 61 1.43 7.15 -1.15
CA VAL A 61 2.27 7.01 -2.35
C VAL A 61 3.46 6.13 -2.01
N VAL A 62 3.53 4.96 -2.62
CA VAL A 62 4.63 4.02 -2.43
C VAL A 62 5.79 4.37 -3.38
N PRO A 63 7.02 4.56 -2.90
CA PRO A 63 8.15 5.02 -3.73
C PRO A 63 8.55 4.07 -4.87
N GLU A 64 9.07 4.63 -5.97
CA GLU A 64 9.51 3.92 -7.20
C GLU A 64 10.70 2.94 -6.99
N ASN A 65 11.27 2.84 -5.80
CA ASN A 65 12.33 1.88 -5.50
C ASN A 65 11.81 0.62 -4.80
N ILE A 66 10.51 0.57 -4.47
CA ILE A 66 9.89 -0.58 -3.82
C ILE A 66 9.52 -1.65 -4.85
N LYS A 67 10.00 -2.87 -4.61
CA LYS A 67 9.71 -4.07 -5.44
C LYS A 67 8.66 -4.99 -4.82
N VAL A 68 8.57 -5.01 -3.49
CA VAL A 68 7.70 -5.91 -2.73
C VAL A 68 6.99 -5.12 -1.65
N LEU A 69 5.67 -5.27 -1.56
CA LEU A 69 4.90 -4.87 -0.38
C LEU A 69 4.69 -6.08 0.52
N ASN A 70 5.24 -6.00 1.73
CA ASN A 70 5.22 -7.08 2.71
C ASN A 70 3.86 -7.20 3.42
N TRP A 71 3.68 -8.32 4.11
CA TRP A 71 2.45 -8.65 4.80
C TRP A 71 1.89 -7.52 5.69
N TYR A 72 0.58 -7.25 5.55
CA TYR A 72 -0.21 -6.25 6.29
C TYR A 72 0.30 -4.81 6.26
N VAL A 73 1.27 -4.47 5.39
CA VAL A 73 1.98 -3.17 5.45
C VAL A 73 1.03 -1.98 5.43
N LEU A 74 -0.02 -1.98 4.61
CA LEU A 74 -1.02 -0.91 4.48
C LEU A 74 -2.42 -1.35 4.92
N SER A 75 -2.53 -2.42 5.71
CA SER A 75 -3.84 -2.94 6.13
C SER A 75 -4.49 -2.09 7.23
N ASN A 76 -5.81 -2.22 7.36
CA ASN A 76 -6.63 -1.64 8.43
C ASN A 76 -6.51 -0.12 8.54
N CYS A 77 -6.28 0.59 7.44
CA CYS A 77 -6.19 2.06 7.41
C CYS A 77 -7.60 2.65 7.22
N PRO A 78 -8.29 3.10 8.28
CA PRO A 78 -9.73 3.39 8.23
C PRO A 78 -10.10 4.62 7.41
N GLU A 79 -9.12 5.49 7.13
CA GLU A 79 -9.30 6.73 6.36
C GLU A 79 -8.71 6.64 4.94
N LEU A 80 -8.07 5.52 4.59
CA LEU A 80 -7.37 5.39 3.32
C LEU A 80 -8.37 5.33 2.16
N THR A 81 -8.33 6.36 1.31
CA THR A 81 -9.21 6.48 0.13
C THR A 81 -8.50 6.19 -1.17
N SER A 82 -7.19 6.45 -1.24
CA SER A 82 -6.39 6.23 -2.43
C SER A 82 -4.97 5.72 -2.14
N VAL A 83 -4.49 4.83 -2.99
CA VAL A 83 -3.11 4.34 -2.96
C VAL A 83 -2.50 4.43 -4.35
N GLU A 84 -1.27 4.93 -4.42
CA GLU A 84 -0.43 4.90 -5.60
C GLU A 84 0.70 3.88 -5.40
N LEU A 85 0.73 2.86 -6.25
CA LEU A 85 1.73 1.80 -6.29
C LEU A 85 2.75 2.08 -7.40
N PRO A 86 4.04 1.85 -7.18
CA PRO A 86 5.09 2.26 -8.10
C PRO A 86 5.13 1.37 -9.34
N SER A 87 5.79 1.87 -10.38
CA SER A 87 6.01 1.13 -11.63
C SER A 87 6.88 -0.12 -11.44
N THR A 88 7.66 -0.13 -10.37
CA THR A 88 8.62 -1.17 -10.02
C THR A 88 8.06 -2.30 -9.18
N LEU A 89 6.82 -2.20 -8.70
CA LEU A 89 6.21 -3.19 -7.83
C LEU A 89 6.01 -4.51 -8.58
N THR A 90 6.52 -5.61 -8.03
CA THR A 90 6.41 -6.94 -8.63
C THR A 90 5.58 -7.91 -7.81
N ILE A 91 5.49 -7.73 -6.48
CA ILE A 91 4.82 -8.67 -5.56
C ILE A 91 4.05 -7.90 -4.49
N MET A 92 2.83 -8.35 -4.20
CA MET A 92 2.06 -7.94 -3.01
C MET A 92 1.81 -9.17 -2.15
N ASP A 93 2.28 -9.13 -0.90
CA ASP A 93 2.19 -10.26 0.01
C ASP A 93 0.87 -10.29 0.81
N PHE A 94 0.79 -11.15 1.83
CA PHE A 94 -0.43 -11.38 2.60
C PHE A 94 -1.07 -10.10 3.16
N TYR A 95 -2.36 -9.86 2.87
CA TYR A 95 -3.17 -8.82 3.49
C TYR A 95 -2.65 -7.38 3.32
N VAL A 96 -1.86 -7.09 2.27
CA VAL A 96 -1.21 -5.78 2.09
C VAL A 96 -2.17 -4.58 2.18
N LEU A 97 -3.38 -4.68 1.60
CA LEU A 97 -4.45 -3.67 1.58
C LEU A 97 -5.78 -4.26 2.05
N SER A 98 -5.74 -5.03 3.14
CA SER A 98 -6.93 -5.63 3.73
C SER A 98 -7.59 -4.73 4.77
N SER A 99 -8.90 -4.85 4.90
CA SER A 99 -9.72 -4.13 5.87
C SER A 99 -9.61 -2.60 5.74
N ASP A 100 -9.57 -2.09 4.52
CA ASP A 100 -9.53 -0.65 4.21
C ASP A 100 -10.90 -0.18 3.70
N PRO A 101 -11.88 0.09 4.58
CA PRO A 101 -13.30 0.23 4.21
C PRO A 101 -13.62 1.45 3.35
N LYS A 102 -12.71 2.44 3.29
CA LYS A 102 -12.88 3.68 2.53
C LYS A 102 -12.10 3.70 1.22
N LEU A 103 -11.39 2.63 0.87
CA LEU A 103 -10.56 2.60 -0.33
C LEU A 103 -11.43 2.68 -1.58
N LYS A 104 -11.23 3.75 -2.37
CA LYS A 104 -12.00 4.04 -3.60
C LYS A 104 -11.15 3.95 -4.85
N THR A 105 -9.84 4.18 -4.75
CA THR A 105 -8.97 4.22 -5.91
C THR A 105 -7.62 3.60 -5.64
N VAL A 106 -7.21 2.67 -6.50
CA VAL A 106 -5.83 2.18 -6.58
C VAL A 106 -5.28 2.63 -7.92
N THR A 107 -4.17 3.35 -7.90
CA THR A 107 -3.38 3.62 -9.11
C THR A 107 -2.17 2.71 -9.05
N CYS A 108 -2.10 1.73 -9.95
CA CYS A 108 -0.92 0.87 -10.06
C CYS A 108 -0.17 1.28 -11.32
N LYS A 109 1.08 1.75 -11.17
CA LYS A 109 1.91 2.16 -12.31
C LYS A 109 2.66 1.00 -12.97
N ALA A 110 2.60 -0.20 -12.40
CA ALA A 110 3.29 -1.36 -12.96
C ALA A 110 2.60 -1.80 -14.26
N ALA A 111 3.38 -1.95 -15.34
CA ALA A 111 2.86 -2.36 -16.64
C ALA A 111 2.31 -3.80 -16.62
N ASN A 112 2.91 -4.66 -15.80
CA ASN A 112 2.38 -5.99 -15.49
C ASN A 112 1.76 -5.96 -14.08
N PRO A 113 0.63 -6.64 -13.85
CA PRO A 113 0.05 -6.76 -12.52
C PRO A 113 1.06 -7.35 -11.54
N PRO A 114 1.33 -6.69 -10.39
CA PRO A 114 2.10 -7.29 -9.32
C PRO A 114 1.50 -8.65 -8.94
N ALA A 115 2.36 -9.64 -8.75
CA ALA A 115 1.93 -11.00 -8.44
C ALA A 115 1.17 -11.03 -7.11
N ILE A 116 -0.03 -11.61 -7.16
CA ILE A 116 -0.85 -11.99 -6.01
C ILE A 116 -1.07 -13.49 -6.15
N THR A 117 -0.47 -14.26 -5.24
CA THR A 117 -0.61 -15.71 -5.15
C THR A 117 -1.88 -16.07 -4.38
N ALA A 118 -2.50 -17.19 -4.74
CA ALA A 118 -3.66 -17.74 -4.04
C ALA A 118 -3.46 -17.79 -2.51
N GLY A 119 -4.45 -17.31 -1.77
CA GLY A 119 -4.41 -17.26 -0.30
C GLY A 119 -3.69 -16.04 0.29
N GLN A 120 -3.24 -15.08 -0.51
CA GLN A 120 -2.64 -13.85 0.03
C GLN A 120 -3.66 -12.83 0.54
N HIS A 121 -4.94 -12.92 0.16
CA HIS A 121 -5.99 -12.07 0.75
C HIS A 121 -5.67 -10.55 0.71
N VAL A 122 -4.95 -10.10 -0.34
CA VAL A 122 -4.39 -8.75 -0.46
C VAL A 122 -5.42 -7.65 -0.21
N PHE A 123 -6.65 -7.84 -0.71
CA PHE A 123 -7.76 -6.88 -0.61
C PHE A 123 -8.93 -7.43 0.23
N GLU A 124 -8.69 -8.39 1.13
CA GLU A 124 -9.75 -8.94 1.96
C GLU A 124 -10.44 -7.84 2.78
N ASN A 125 -11.78 -7.86 2.85
CA ASN A 125 -12.58 -6.84 3.54
C ASN A 125 -12.37 -5.40 3.03
N THR A 126 -11.87 -5.24 1.80
CA THR A 126 -11.69 -3.96 1.12
C THR A 126 -12.66 -3.88 -0.08
N PRO A 127 -13.39 -2.77 -0.30
CA PRO A 127 -14.52 -2.71 -1.24
C PRO A 127 -14.08 -2.57 -2.72
N ILE A 128 -13.15 -3.41 -3.19
CA ILE A 128 -12.52 -3.31 -4.51
C ILE A 128 -13.51 -3.49 -5.68
N ALA A 129 -14.58 -4.26 -5.48
CA ALA A 129 -15.65 -4.43 -6.46
C ALA A 129 -16.42 -3.13 -6.78
N SER A 130 -16.29 -2.10 -5.93
CA SER A 130 -16.83 -0.75 -6.16
C SER A 130 -15.73 0.30 -6.40
N ALA A 131 -14.47 -0.08 -6.24
CA ALA A 131 -13.33 0.80 -6.40
C ALA A 131 -12.89 0.91 -7.86
N ARG A 132 -12.15 1.98 -8.15
CA ARG A 132 -11.50 2.21 -9.44
C ARG A 132 -10.03 1.81 -9.38
N LEU A 133 -9.63 0.93 -10.27
CA LEU A 133 -8.24 0.64 -10.58
C LEU A 133 -7.79 1.45 -11.81
N ARG A 134 -6.70 2.18 -11.68
CA ARG A 134 -6.04 2.93 -12.76
C ARG A 134 -4.70 2.25 -13.08
N VAL A 135 -4.49 1.88 -14.34
CA VAL A 135 -3.29 1.16 -14.82
C VAL A 135 -2.69 1.84 -16.05
N PRO A 136 -1.43 1.56 -16.44
CA PRO A 136 -0.85 2.17 -17.62
C PRO A 136 -1.60 1.80 -18.91
N ALA A 137 -1.56 2.68 -19.91
CA ALA A 137 -2.04 2.37 -21.25
C ALA A 137 -1.45 1.05 -21.80
N GLY A 138 -2.31 0.16 -22.29
CA GLY A 138 -1.96 -1.16 -22.81
C GLY A 138 -1.94 -2.28 -21.76
N SER A 139 -2.04 -1.96 -20.47
CA SER A 139 -1.98 -2.95 -19.38
C SER A 139 -3.34 -3.51 -18.98
N LYS A 140 -4.45 -2.89 -19.39
CA LYS A 140 -5.79 -3.24 -18.88
C LYS A 140 -6.13 -4.72 -19.02
N ALA A 141 -5.85 -5.32 -20.18
CA ALA A 141 -6.14 -6.74 -20.42
C ALA A 141 -5.38 -7.67 -19.46
N LEU A 142 -4.14 -7.30 -19.09
CA LEU A 142 -3.34 -8.06 -18.14
C LEU A 142 -3.96 -8.01 -16.73
N TYR A 143 -4.36 -6.83 -16.28
CA TYR A 143 -5.02 -6.66 -14.97
C TYR A 143 -6.40 -7.33 -14.91
N GLN A 144 -7.14 -7.35 -16.02
CA GLN A 144 -8.42 -8.07 -16.12
C GLN A 144 -8.27 -9.59 -16.06
N ALA A 145 -7.09 -10.13 -16.38
CA ALA A 145 -6.80 -11.56 -16.31
C ALA A 145 -6.12 -11.99 -15.00
N ALA A 146 -5.49 -11.05 -14.28
CA ALA A 146 -4.69 -11.35 -13.10
C ALA A 146 -5.52 -11.59 -11.82
N GLU A 147 -5.11 -12.59 -11.04
CA GLU A 147 -5.71 -12.89 -9.74
C GLU A 147 -5.60 -11.70 -8.77
N GLY A 148 -6.65 -11.45 -7.98
CA GLY A 148 -6.77 -10.30 -7.07
C GLY A 148 -7.03 -8.96 -7.76
N TRP A 149 -6.56 -8.76 -8.99
CA TRP A 149 -6.75 -7.53 -9.75
C TRP A 149 -8.01 -7.51 -10.60
N LYS A 150 -8.40 -8.68 -11.13
CA LYS A 150 -9.61 -8.85 -11.96
C LYS A 150 -10.92 -8.54 -11.21
N ASP A 151 -10.88 -8.54 -9.88
CA ASP A 151 -12.05 -8.35 -9.01
C ASP A 151 -12.39 -6.86 -8.77
N PHE A 152 -11.61 -5.93 -9.32
CA PHE A 152 -11.92 -4.51 -9.29
C PHE A 152 -13.14 -4.16 -10.16
N GLY A 153 -14.04 -3.35 -9.62
CA GLY A 153 -15.28 -2.98 -10.30
C GLY A 153 -15.10 -2.14 -11.56
N THR A 154 -14.05 -1.33 -11.60
CA THR A 154 -13.73 -0.51 -12.77
C THR A 154 -12.22 -0.48 -12.98
N ILE A 155 -11.77 -0.92 -14.17
CA ILE A 155 -10.37 -0.82 -14.60
C ILE A 155 -10.27 0.15 -15.77
N VAL A 156 -9.55 1.25 -15.57
CA VAL A 156 -9.28 2.28 -16.58
C VAL A 156 -7.79 2.45 -16.79
N GLU A 157 -7.43 2.90 -17.99
CA GLU A 157 -6.06 3.26 -18.32
C GLU A 157 -5.84 4.76 -18.13
N PHE A 158 -4.58 5.15 -17.92
CA PHE A 158 -4.14 6.54 -17.89
C PHE A 158 -2.99 6.78 -18.86
#